data_AF-A0A918PCJ7-F1
#
_entry.id   AF-A0A918PCJ7-F1
#
_cell.length_a   1.000
_cell.length_b   1.000
_cell.length_c   1.000
_cell.angle_alpha   90.00
_cell.angle_beta   90.00
_cell.angle_gamma   90.00
#
_symmetry.space_group_name_H-M   'P 1'
#
loop_
_entity.id
_entity.type
_entity.pdbx_description
1 polymer ?
#
loop_
_entity_poly.entity_id
_entity_poly.type
_entity_poly.pdbx_seq_one_letter_code
_entity_poly.pdbx_strand_id
1 'polypeptide(L)'
;MKALIASIAAFEATLTASSARNDSDFEAHRRDAIELRRQIAVHRAEISTLFEQSIASPELRAQFRARFSALCSALALHQASWPVVAIELDNPDYQASRDSTRAKYREFFSWARTTLRDR
;
A
#
# COMPACT_ATOMS: atom_id res chain seq x y z
N MET A 1 -17.41 -2.78 8.90
CA MET A 1 -16.85 -3.71 7.89
C MET A 1 -16.92 -3.18 6.46
N LYS A 2 -18.10 -2.85 5.88
CA LYS A 2 -18.21 -2.35 4.49
C LYS A 2 -17.28 -1.17 4.16
N ALA A 3 -17.22 -0.16 5.04
CA ALA A 3 -16.34 0.99 4.87
C ALA A 3 -14.85 0.61 4.85
N LEU A 4 -14.43 -0.31 5.71
CA LEU A 4 -13.05 -0.83 5.74
C LEU A 4 -12.70 -1.51 4.43
N ILE A 5 -13.57 -2.39 3.92
CA ILE A 5 -13.35 -3.10 2.65
C ILE A 5 -13.25 -2.09 1.49
N ALA A 6 -14.12 -1.09 1.46
CA ALA A 6 -14.09 -0.04 0.45
C ALA A 6 -12.78 0.77 0.49
N SER A 7 -12.32 1.16 1.68
CA SER A 7 -11.06 1.88 1.85
C SER A 7 -9.84 1.03 1.45
N ILE A 8 -9.84 -0.27 1.78
CA ILE A 8 -8.81 -1.22 1.32
C ILE A 8 -8.80 -1.34 -0.21
N ALA A 9 -9.96 -1.43 -0.85
CA ALA A 9 -10.07 -1.51 -2.30
C ALA A 9 -9.61 -0.21 -2.99
N ALA A 10 -9.96 0.95 -2.43
CA ALA A 10 -9.46 2.25 -2.92
C ALA A 10 -7.93 2.34 -2.79
N PHE A 11 -7.38 1.87 -1.66
CA PHE A 11 -5.94 1.84 -1.45
C PHE A 11 -5.21 0.95 -2.46
N GLU A 12 -5.76 -0.24 -2.73
CA GLU A 12 -5.25 -1.14 -3.77
C GLU A 12 -5.26 -0.49 -5.16
N ALA A 13 -6.35 0.19 -5.52
CA ALA A 13 -6.45 0.89 -6.79
C ALA A 13 -5.40 2.01 -6.93
N THR A 14 -5.18 2.81 -5.87
CA THR A 14 -4.17 3.88 -5.83
C THR A 14 -2.74 3.32 -5.99
N LEU A 15 -2.41 2.21 -5.32
CA LEU A 15 -1.10 1.56 -5.46
C LEU A 15 -0.88 0.98 -6.87
N THR A 16 -1.94 0.45 -7.47
CA THR A 16 -1.91 -0.09 -8.84
C THR A 16 -1.70 1.03 -9.86
N ALA A 17 -2.44 2.15 -9.72
CA ALA A 17 -2.29 3.33 -10.56
C ALA A 17 -0.89 3.93 -10.45
N SER A 18 -0.34 4.01 -9.23
CA SER A 18 1.04 4.47 -9.01
C SER A 18 2.08 3.56 -9.67
N SER A 19 1.84 2.26 -9.64
CA SER A 19 2.75 1.28 -10.25
C SER A 19 2.77 1.42 -11.77
N ALA A 20 1.59 1.52 -12.41
CA ALA A 20 1.48 1.64 -13.86
C ALA A 20 2.16 2.91 -14.42
N ARG A 21 2.01 4.05 -13.74
CA ARG A 21 2.59 5.33 -14.20
C ARG A 21 4.10 5.41 -14.05
N ASN A 22 4.65 4.83 -12.99
CA ASN A 22 6.10 4.82 -12.76
C ASN A 22 6.84 3.97 -13.79
N ASP A 23 6.17 2.96 -14.37
CA ASP A 23 6.79 2.04 -15.33
C ASP A 23 6.73 2.59 -16.78
N SER A 24 5.94 3.64 -17.08
CA SER A 24 5.77 4.18 -18.43
C SER A 24 6.55 5.46 -18.73
N ASP A 25 6.50 6.47 -17.84
CA ASP A 25 7.20 7.75 -18.01
C ASP A 25 7.36 8.46 -16.65
N PHE A 26 8.29 7.96 -15.84
CA PHE A 26 8.49 8.42 -14.46
C PHE A 26 8.84 9.92 -14.37
N GLU A 27 9.62 10.43 -15.32
CA GLU A 27 10.04 11.84 -15.33
C GLU A 27 8.85 12.78 -15.57
N ALA A 28 7.98 12.46 -16.54
CA ALA A 28 6.77 13.22 -16.78
C ALA A 28 5.76 13.15 -15.62
N HIS A 29 5.75 12.02 -14.89
CA HIS A 29 4.79 11.75 -13.80
C HIS A 29 5.34 11.98 -12.40
N ARG A 30 6.50 12.63 -12.26
CA ARG A 30 7.15 12.85 -10.95
C ARG A 30 6.25 13.58 -9.95
N ARG A 31 5.49 14.59 -10.40
CA ARG A 31 4.50 15.31 -9.56
C ARG A 31 3.34 14.40 -9.15
N ASP A 32 2.84 13.59 -10.07
CA ASP A 32 1.78 12.63 -9.79
C ASP A 32 2.22 11.61 -8.76
N ALA A 33 3.48 11.15 -8.82
CA ALA A 33 4.04 10.22 -7.85
C ALA A 33 4.07 10.81 -6.42
N ILE A 34 4.36 12.10 -6.27
CA ILE A 34 4.29 12.78 -4.96
C ILE A 34 2.85 12.81 -4.45
N GLU A 35 1.90 13.18 -5.29
CA GLU A 35 0.48 13.23 -4.92
C GLU A 35 -0.06 11.83 -4.56
N LEU A 36 0.33 10.81 -5.31
CA LEU A 36 -0.01 9.42 -5.02
C LEU A 36 0.57 8.97 -3.67
N ARG A 37 1.81 9.35 -3.32
CA ARG A 37 2.37 9.07 -1.97
C ARG A 37 1.55 9.73 -0.87
N ARG A 38 1.05 10.95 -1.09
CA ARG A 38 0.16 11.64 -0.16
C ARG A 38 -1.17 10.89 0.01
N GLN A 39 -1.79 10.48 -1.10
CA GLN A 39 -3.05 9.70 -1.08
C GLN A 39 -2.87 8.36 -0.38
N ILE A 40 -1.75 7.68 -0.62
CA ILE A 40 -1.37 6.44 0.09
C ILE A 40 -1.31 6.68 1.61
N ALA A 41 -0.71 7.79 2.07
CA ALA A 41 -0.67 8.11 3.49
C ALA A 41 -2.08 8.34 4.09
N VAL A 42 -2.97 9.00 3.34
CA VAL A 42 -4.37 9.21 3.74
C VAL A 42 -5.10 7.88 3.88
N HIS A 43 -5.00 6.99 2.88
CA HIS A 43 -5.61 5.67 2.95
C HIS A 43 -5.08 4.85 4.12
N ARG A 44 -3.78 4.94 4.43
CA ARG A 44 -3.21 4.21 5.58
C ARG A 44 -3.80 4.64 6.92
N ALA A 45 -3.98 5.95 7.09
CA ALA A 45 -4.59 6.50 8.30
C ALA A 45 -6.07 6.08 8.39
N GLU A 46 -6.81 6.22 7.29
CA GLU A 46 -8.21 5.83 7.21
C GLU A 46 -8.43 4.34 7.51
N ILE A 47 -7.65 3.46 6.88
CA ILE A 47 -7.71 2.01 7.11
C ILE A 47 -7.43 1.71 8.58
N SER A 48 -6.40 2.32 9.17
CA SER A 48 -6.08 2.12 10.59
C SER A 48 -7.27 2.45 11.51
N THR A 49 -7.93 3.58 11.26
CA THR A 49 -9.11 3.99 12.03
C THR A 49 -10.29 3.04 11.81
N LEU A 50 -10.63 2.75 10.55
CA LEU A 50 -11.78 1.92 10.19
C LEU A 50 -11.63 0.49 10.68
N PHE A 51 -10.41 -0.03 10.74
CA PHE A 51 -10.15 -1.38 11.21
C PHE A 51 -10.45 -1.50 12.72
N GLU A 52 -9.97 -0.57 13.55
CA GLU A 52 -10.21 -0.59 15.01
C GLU A 52 -11.72 -0.55 15.32
N GLN A 53 -12.50 0.16 14.48
CA GLN A 53 -13.95 0.27 14.62
C GLN A 53 -14.72 -0.94 14.06
N SER A 54 -14.17 -1.64 13.06
CA SER A 54 -14.91 -2.64 12.29
C SER A 54 -14.67 -4.09 12.72
N ILE A 55 -13.54 -4.40 13.35
CA ILE A 55 -13.14 -5.79 13.64
C ILE A 55 -13.33 -6.09 15.13
N ALA A 56 -14.35 -6.88 15.47
CA ALA A 56 -14.62 -7.31 16.85
C ALA A 56 -13.78 -8.51 17.30
N SER A 57 -13.46 -9.44 16.39
CA SER A 57 -12.69 -10.65 16.71
C SER A 57 -11.23 -10.30 17.07
N PRO A 58 -10.75 -10.64 18.29
CA PRO A 58 -9.37 -10.37 18.70
C PRO A 58 -8.33 -11.04 17.80
N GLU A 59 -8.63 -12.27 17.35
CA GLU A 59 -7.75 -13.02 16.46
C GLU A 59 -7.66 -12.35 15.08
N LEU A 60 -8.79 -11.97 14.50
CA LEU A 60 -8.81 -11.27 13.21
C LEU A 60 -8.12 -9.90 13.31
N ARG A 61 -8.28 -9.20 14.44
CA ARG A 61 -7.58 -7.94 14.73
C ARG A 61 -6.06 -8.14 14.79
N ALA A 62 -5.58 -9.18 15.46
CA ALA A 62 -4.16 -9.50 15.50
C ALA A 62 -3.60 -9.82 14.11
N GLN A 63 -4.31 -10.64 13.33
CA GLN A 63 -3.95 -10.98 11.96
C GLN A 63 -3.91 -9.75 11.04
N PHE A 64 -4.90 -8.86 11.16
CA PHE A 64 -4.96 -7.61 10.41
C PHE A 64 -3.77 -6.71 10.76
N ARG A 65 -3.56 -6.43 12.06
CA ARG A 65 -2.47 -5.57 12.54
C ARG A 65 -1.11 -6.07 12.05
N ALA A 66 -0.82 -7.36 12.18
CA ALA A 66 0.44 -7.94 11.74
C ALA A 66 0.69 -7.70 10.24
N ARG A 67 -0.29 -8.04 9.39
CA ARG A 67 -0.16 -7.91 7.93
C ARG A 67 -0.14 -6.46 7.46
N PHE A 68 -1.02 -5.62 8.02
CA PHE A 68 -1.09 -4.21 7.67
C PHE A 68 0.13 -3.43 8.15
N SER A 69 0.67 -3.77 9.33
CA SER A 69 1.94 -3.21 9.82
C SER A 69 3.10 -3.61 8.92
N ALA A 70 3.21 -4.89 8.52
CA ALA A 70 4.25 -5.34 7.60
C ALA A 70 4.21 -4.59 6.26
N LEU A 71 3.01 -4.39 5.71
CA LEU A 71 2.77 -3.56 4.52
C LEU A 71 3.25 -2.11 4.73
N CYS A 72 2.83 -1.48 5.82
CA CYS A 72 3.19 -0.10 6.15
C CYS A 72 4.70 0.09 6.29
N SER A 73 5.38 -0.85 6.95
CA SER A 73 6.83 -0.84 7.15
C SER A 73 7.59 -1.00 5.83
N ALA A 74 7.18 -1.94 4.97
CA ALA A 74 7.79 -2.13 3.66
C ALA A 74 7.65 -0.87 2.79
N LEU A 75 6.47 -0.26 2.77
CA LEU A 75 6.21 0.98 2.05
C LEU A 75 7.06 2.14 2.58
N ALA A 76 7.11 2.33 3.90
CA ALA A 76 7.87 3.41 4.51
C ALA A 76 9.36 3.26 4.21
N LEU A 77 9.90 2.04 4.32
CA LEU A 77 11.29 1.74 3.98
C LEU A 77 11.57 2.07 2.51
N HIS A 78 10.73 1.58 1.59
CA HIS A 78 10.89 1.89 0.16
C HIS A 78 10.89 3.40 -0.11
N GLN A 79 9.93 4.13 0.47
CA GLN A 79 9.82 5.58 0.24
C GLN A 79 10.96 6.39 0.85
N ALA A 80 11.53 5.92 1.96
CA ALA A 80 12.68 6.54 2.61
C ALA A 80 13.99 6.26 1.85
N SER A 81 14.19 5.03 1.39
CA SER A 81 15.35 4.65 0.58
C SER A 81 15.32 5.23 -0.83
N TRP A 82 14.12 5.47 -1.36
CA TRP A 82 13.92 5.92 -2.75
C TRP A 82 13.04 7.18 -2.81
N PRO A 83 13.60 8.37 -2.49
CA PRO A 83 12.90 9.64 -2.66
C PRO A 83 12.54 9.89 -4.13
N VAL A 84 11.28 10.22 -4.44
CA VAL A 84 10.78 10.40 -5.82
C VAL A 84 11.70 11.24 -6.71
N VAL A 85 12.28 12.29 -6.15
CA VAL A 85 13.12 13.26 -6.87
C VAL A 85 14.51 12.76 -7.22
N ALA A 86 14.93 11.62 -6.67
CA ALA A 86 16.29 11.09 -6.78
C ALA A 86 16.30 9.59 -7.17
N ILE A 87 15.19 9.07 -7.70
CA ILE A 87 15.13 7.68 -8.16
C ILE A 87 15.88 7.53 -9.48
N GLU A 88 16.79 6.56 -9.51
CA GLU A 88 17.38 5.99 -10.71
C GLU A 88 16.61 4.71 -11.05
N LEU A 89 15.87 4.68 -12.16
CA LEU A 89 14.94 3.57 -12.47
C LEU A 89 15.65 2.27 -12.88
N ASP A 90 16.84 2.41 -13.43
CA ASP A 90 17.73 1.32 -13.83
C ASP A 90 18.55 0.77 -12.65
N ASN A 91 18.48 1.42 -11.48
CA ASN A 91 19.15 0.95 -10.29
C ASN A 91 18.54 -0.40 -9.84
N PRO A 92 19.34 -1.48 -9.77
CA PRO A 92 18.82 -2.81 -9.41
C PRO A 92 18.28 -2.88 -7.98
N ASP A 93 18.82 -2.08 -7.05
CA ASP A 93 18.33 -2.04 -5.67
C ASP A 93 16.96 -1.34 -5.59
N TYR A 94 16.73 -0.33 -6.43
CA TYR A 94 15.42 0.30 -6.56
C TYR A 94 14.38 -0.70 -7.07
N GLN A 95 14.71 -1.44 -8.12
CA GLN A 95 13.82 -2.44 -8.70
C GLN A 95 13.51 -3.55 -7.69
N ALA A 96 14.52 -4.08 -7.00
CA ALA A 96 14.34 -5.08 -5.95
C ALA A 96 13.46 -4.55 -4.80
N SER A 97 13.68 -3.31 -4.37
CA SER A 97 12.86 -2.66 -3.34
C SER A 97 11.40 -2.47 -3.79
N ARG A 98 11.18 -2.01 -5.03
CA ARG A 98 9.85 -1.86 -5.65
C ARG A 98 9.13 -3.20 -5.67
N ASP A 99 9.79 -4.26 -6.13
CA ASP A 99 9.19 -5.58 -6.32
C ASP A 99 8.88 -6.26 -4.98
N SER A 100 9.78 -6.14 -4.00
CA SER A 100 9.55 -6.57 -2.62
C SER A 100 8.33 -5.87 -1.99
N THR A 101 8.22 -4.55 -2.20
CA THR A 101 7.09 -3.77 -1.71
C THR A 101 5.78 -4.19 -2.40
N ARG A 102 5.79 -4.39 -3.73
CA ARG A 102 4.65 -4.92 -4.50
C ARG A 102 4.24 -6.34 -4.08
N ALA A 103 5.19 -7.18 -3.66
CA ALA A 103 4.86 -8.50 -3.11
C ALA A 103 4.06 -8.37 -1.80
N LYS A 104 4.44 -7.44 -0.91
CA LYS A 104 3.70 -7.18 0.33
C LYS A 104 2.30 -6.62 0.08
N TYR A 105 2.12 -5.83 -0.99
CA TYR A 105 0.80 -5.36 -1.42
C TYR A 105 -0.10 -6.55 -1.76
N ARG A 106 0.38 -7.42 -2.65
CA ARG A 106 -0.37 -8.60 -3.10
C ARG A 106 -0.71 -9.54 -1.95
N GLU A 107 0.23 -9.78 -1.05
CA GLU A 107 0.03 -10.61 0.15
C GLU A 107 -1.13 -10.06 1.02
N PHE A 108 -1.08 -8.76 1.35
CA PHE A 108 -2.11 -8.12 2.19
C PHE A 108 -3.47 -8.08 1.49
N PHE A 109 -3.55 -7.64 0.23
CA PHE A 109 -4.83 -7.50 -0.47
C PHE A 109 -5.47 -8.84 -0.78
N SER A 110 -4.67 -9.86 -1.12
CA SER A 110 -5.19 -11.23 -1.30
C SER A 110 -5.83 -11.72 -0.01
N TRP A 111 -5.11 -11.62 1.12
CA TRP A 111 -5.64 -12.00 2.42
C TRP A 111 -6.90 -11.20 2.79
N ALA A 112 -6.86 -9.88 2.64
CA ALA A 112 -7.99 -9.01 2.98
C ALA A 112 -9.24 -9.37 2.16
N ARG A 113 -9.07 -9.63 0.85
CA ARG A 113 -10.17 -10.07 -0.03
C ARG A 113 -10.73 -11.43 0.37
N THR A 114 -9.91 -12.39 0.79
CA THR A 114 -10.39 -13.71 1.22
C THR A 114 -10.99 -13.72 2.61
N THR A 115 -10.49 -12.89 3.53
CA THR A 115 -10.85 -12.98 4.95
C THR A 115 -11.94 -11.99 5.36
N LEU A 116 -11.97 -10.81 4.74
CA LEU A 116 -12.92 -9.74 5.10
C LEU A 116 -14.17 -9.72 4.22
N ARG A 117 -14.12 -10.25 2.99
CA ARG A 117 -15.27 -10.23 2.07
C ARG A 117 -16.38 -11.22 2.44
N ASP A 118 -16.01 -12.30 3.13
CA ASP A 118 -16.93 -13.38 3.55
C ASP A 118 -17.50 -13.16 4.97
N ARG A 119 -17.36 -11.95 5.53
CA ARG A 119 -17.75 -11.61 6.92
C ARG A 119 -18.48 -10.27 6.99
#